data_AF-A0A369QF79-F1
#
_entry.id   AF-A0A369QF79-F1
#
_cell.length_a   1.000
_cell.length_b   1.000
_cell.length_c   1.000
_cell.angle_alpha   90.00
_cell.angle_beta   90.00
_cell.angle_gamma   90.00
#
_symmetry.space_group_name_H-M   'P 1'
#
loop_
_entity.id
_entity.type
_entity.pdbx_description
1 polymer ?
#
loop_
_entity_poly.entity_id
_entity_poly.type
_entity_poly.pdbx_seq_one_letter_code
_entity_poly.pdbx_strand_id
1 'polypeptide(L)'
;MQPIYKKVQLNTKSTQTFVYLRVNSYSMKPTISIQGEQKESLIKTTEALIDKINREIPMLKKSITEVPNVHLANEVSYHFASVPLLLRLSLLDLCILFKLYLESNSDTEQNMLIRLICGQLYEFTEDVPTLFGKKYRELLSNFPNSGDLIKDLNGNVTKEFNLAKLRHVDFLKIIRHNVSHHKDIDALWQYYLINNIDFNWGIKAYIDFTQWYVSHYSTFELKLIDIAMKAQAATKNDC
;
A
#
# COMPACT_ATOMS: atom_id res chain seq x y z
N MET A 1 -4.65 -27.78 14.51
CA MET A 1 -4.85 -27.37 15.92
C MET A 1 -6.20 -26.65 16.01
N GLN A 2 -7.14 -27.13 16.83
CA GLN A 2 -8.46 -26.48 16.96
C GLN A 2 -8.35 -25.26 17.90
N PRO A 3 -9.05 -24.15 17.62
CA PRO A 3 -9.03 -22.95 18.47
C PRO A 3 -9.66 -23.22 19.84
N ILE A 4 -9.02 -22.73 20.90
CA ILE A 4 -9.56 -22.77 22.28
C ILE A 4 -10.31 -21.47 22.53
N TYR A 5 -11.61 -21.57 22.80
CA TYR A 5 -12.45 -20.43 23.16
C TYR A 5 -12.64 -20.37 24.67
N LYS A 6 -12.44 -19.19 25.27
CA LYS A 6 -12.76 -18.96 26.68
C LYS A 6 -14.10 -18.24 26.75
N LYS A 7 -15.08 -18.90 27.40
CA LYS A 7 -16.40 -18.32 27.68
C LYS A 7 -16.27 -17.26 28.76
N VAL A 8 -16.62 -16.01 28.46
CA VAL A 8 -16.65 -14.92 29.43
C VAL A 8 -18.10 -14.47 29.60
N GLN A 9 -18.57 -14.46 30.85
CA GLN A 9 -19.90 -13.99 31.22
C GLN A 9 -19.82 -12.51 31.58
N LEU A 10 -20.53 -11.67 30.83
CA LEU A 10 -20.71 -10.26 31.17
C LEU A 10 -22.06 -10.12 31.89
N ASN A 11 -22.03 -9.76 33.17
CA ASN A 11 -23.24 -9.46 33.92
C ASN A 11 -23.62 -8.00 33.69
N THR A 12 -24.63 -7.77 32.85
CA THR A 12 -25.40 -6.52 32.87
C THR A 12 -26.76 -6.81 33.51
N LYS A 13 -27.32 -5.79 34.20
CA LYS A 13 -28.46 -5.92 35.14
C LYS A 13 -29.79 -6.44 34.55
N SER A 14 -29.83 -6.87 33.28
CA SER A 14 -31.07 -7.36 32.66
C SER A 14 -30.89 -8.50 31.65
N THR A 15 -29.68 -8.95 31.33
CA THR A 15 -29.48 -10.07 30.40
C THR A 15 -28.09 -10.69 30.54
N GLN A 16 -28.00 -12.02 30.63
CA GLN A 16 -26.73 -12.74 30.54
C GLN A 16 -26.30 -12.83 29.07
N THR A 17 -25.29 -12.05 28.69
CA THR A 17 -24.65 -12.16 27.38
C THR A 17 -23.34 -12.93 27.52
N PHE A 18 -23.19 -14.00 26.74
CA PHE A 18 -21.95 -14.77 26.66
C PHE A 18 -21.15 -14.34 25.45
N VAL A 19 -19.90 -13.91 25.67
CA VAL A 19 -18.95 -13.61 24.59
C VAL A 19 -17.90 -14.72 24.55
N TYR A 20 -17.71 -15.31 23.38
CA TYR A 20 -16.66 -16.30 23.13
C TYR A 20 -15.41 -15.58 22.65
N LEU A 21 -14.46 -15.36 23.55
CA LEU A 21 -13.18 -14.76 23.19
C LEU A 21 -12.24 -15.85 22.68
N ARG A 22 -11.71 -15.66 21.48
CA ARG A 22 -10.60 -16.46 20.95
C ARG A 22 -9.36 -16.10 21.76
N VAL A 23 -8.98 -16.98 22.68
CA VAL A 23 -7.75 -16.79 23.46
C VAL A 23 -6.61 -17.40 22.66
N ASN A 24 -5.96 -16.59 21.84
CA ASN A 24 -4.63 -16.94 21.38
C ASN A 24 -3.71 -16.80 22.60
N SER A 25 -3.32 -17.92 23.21
CA SER A 25 -2.27 -17.97 24.23
C SER A 25 -0.91 -17.71 23.57
N TYR A 26 -0.68 -16.47 23.16
CA TYR A 26 0.63 -15.95 22.82
C TYR A 26 0.84 -14.69 23.64
N SER A 27 1.04 -14.89 24.94
CA SER A 27 1.89 -13.99 25.71
C SER A 27 3.32 -14.29 25.28
N MET A 28 3.74 -13.63 24.22
CA MET A 28 5.13 -13.29 23.98
C MET A 28 5.06 -11.90 23.39
N LYS A 29 5.65 -10.90 24.07
CA LYS A 29 6.22 -9.79 23.31
C LYS A 29 7.44 -10.39 22.64
N PRO A 30 7.47 -10.67 21.32
CA PRO A 30 8.75 -10.69 20.68
C PRO A 30 9.06 -9.20 20.44
N THR A 31 9.77 -8.58 21.37
CA THR A 31 10.62 -7.45 21.02
C THR A 31 11.66 -8.02 20.07
N ILE A 32 11.32 -8.19 18.79
CA ILE A 32 12.32 -8.49 17.77
C ILE A 32 12.99 -7.17 17.52
N SER A 33 14.21 -7.05 18.04
CA SER A 33 15.17 -6.16 17.43
C SER A 33 15.34 -6.64 15.99
N ILE A 34 14.85 -5.86 15.03
CA ILE A 34 15.49 -5.90 13.72
C ILE A 34 16.98 -5.70 14.04
N GLN A 35 17.80 -6.74 13.83
CA GLN A 35 19.20 -6.70 14.23
C GLN A 35 19.86 -5.49 13.58
N GLY A 36 20.83 -4.86 14.24
CA GLY A 36 21.37 -3.55 13.83
C GLY A 36 21.68 -3.46 12.32
N GLU A 37 22.29 -4.49 11.76
CA GLU A 37 22.61 -4.59 10.33
C GLU A 37 21.37 -4.69 9.42
N GLN A 38 20.35 -5.45 9.81
CA GLN A 38 19.10 -5.56 9.06
C GLN A 38 18.31 -4.26 9.08
N LYS A 39 18.32 -3.55 10.22
CA LYS A 39 17.63 -2.26 10.38
C LYS A 39 18.30 -1.20 9.52
N GLU A 40 19.62 -1.14 9.54
CA GLU A 40 20.38 -0.20 8.71
C GLU A 40 20.18 -0.47 7.21
N SER A 41 20.16 -1.74 6.80
CA SER A 41 19.86 -2.12 5.41
C SER A 41 18.45 -1.69 4.97
N LEU A 42 17.45 -1.85 5.84
CA LEU A 42 16.08 -1.42 5.55
C LEU A 42 15.99 0.10 5.46
N ILE A 43 16.62 0.84 6.38
CA ILE A 43 16.67 2.32 6.33
C ILE A 43 17.27 2.78 5.00
N LYS A 44 18.46 2.27 4.63
CA LYS A 44 19.12 2.63 3.37
C LYS A 44 18.25 2.33 2.15
N THR A 45 17.58 1.17 2.15
CA THR A 45 16.68 0.76 1.06
C THR A 45 15.47 1.69 0.96
N THR A 46 14.85 2.02 2.09
CA THR A 46 13.70 2.94 2.16
C THR A 46 14.09 4.36 1.74
N GLU A 47 15.26 4.86 2.18
CA GLU A 47 15.78 6.16 1.76
C GLU A 47 16.04 6.23 0.25
N ALA A 48 16.67 5.20 -0.33
CA ALA A 48 16.89 5.14 -1.76
C ALA A 48 15.58 5.17 -2.56
N LEU A 49 14.52 4.52 -2.04
CA LEU A 49 13.19 4.56 -2.65
C LEU A 49 12.54 5.95 -2.51
N ILE A 50 12.65 6.60 -1.35
CA ILE A 50 12.19 7.97 -1.13
C ILE A 50 12.86 8.93 -2.12
N ASP A 51 14.19 8.87 -2.25
CA ASP A 51 14.96 9.72 -3.16
C ASP A 51 14.60 9.49 -4.62
N LYS A 52 14.35 8.23 -5.00
CA LYS A 52 13.83 7.90 -6.34
C LYS A 52 12.47 8.55 -6.57
N ILE A 53 11.51 8.35 -5.67
CA ILE A 53 10.16 8.90 -5.80
C ILE A 53 10.17 10.43 -5.85
N ASN A 54 10.95 11.08 -4.99
CA ASN A 54 11.08 12.55 -4.95
C ASN A 54 11.64 13.14 -6.25
N ARG A 55 12.49 12.41 -6.98
CA ARG A 55 12.98 12.84 -8.30
C ARG A 55 11.93 12.67 -9.40
N GLU A 56 11.08 11.65 -9.30
CA GLU A 56 10.07 11.32 -10.32
C GLU A 56 8.80 12.19 -10.20
N ILE A 57 8.39 12.58 -8.99
CA ILE A 57 7.17 13.38 -8.76
C ILE A 57 7.17 14.70 -9.57
N PRO A 58 8.23 15.53 -9.58
CA PRO A 58 8.25 16.77 -10.36
C PRO A 58 8.06 16.52 -11.86
N MET A 59 8.64 15.44 -12.39
CA MET A 59 8.51 15.08 -13.81
C MET A 59 7.07 14.69 -14.16
N LEU A 60 6.43 13.90 -13.31
CA LEU A 60 5.03 13.51 -13.50
C LEU A 60 4.08 14.69 -13.33
N LYS A 61 4.30 15.54 -12.33
CA LYS A 61 3.54 16.79 -12.17
C LYS A 61 3.65 17.64 -13.42
N LYS A 62 4.87 17.84 -13.94
CA LYS A 62 5.13 18.59 -15.17
C LYS A 62 4.35 18.03 -16.35
N SER A 63 4.34 16.70 -16.52
CA SER A 63 3.60 16.02 -17.59
C SER A 63 2.08 16.22 -17.52
N ILE A 64 1.53 16.55 -16.34
CA ILE A 64 0.10 16.87 -16.16
C ILE A 64 -0.15 18.36 -16.38
N THR A 65 0.69 19.24 -15.82
CA THR A 65 0.42 20.69 -15.73
C THR A 65 0.92 21.50 -16.92
N GLU A 66 1.92 21.04 -17.65
CA GLU A 66 2.54 21.78 -18.76
C GLU A 66 2.09 21.33 -20.15
N VAL A 67 1.00 20.55 -20.25
CA VAL A 67 0.39 20.25 -21.55
C VAL A 67 -0.23 21.54 -22.09
N PRO A 68 0.32 22.12 -23.18
CA PRO A 68 -0.21 23.35 -23.75
C PRO A 68 -1.58 23.04 -24.34
N ASN A 69 -2.63 23.56 -23.71
CA ASN A 69 -4.06 23.21 -23.84
C ASN A 69 -4.51 22.09 -22.90
N VAL A 70 -4.85 22.45 -21.66
CA VAL A 70 -5.55 21.57 -20.69
C VAL A 70 -6.88 21.03 -21.26
N HIS A 71 -7.49 21.74 -22.22
CA HIS A 71 -8.68 21.25 -22.96
C HIS A 71 -8.36 20.15 -24.01
N LEU A 72 -7.09 19.98 -24.39
CA LEU A 72 -6.57 18.91 -25.27
C LEU A 72 -5.79 17.84 -24.51
N ALA A 73 -5.57 18.01 -23.20
CA ALA A 73 -5.23 16.89 -22.33
C ALA A 73 -6.43 15.94 -22.33
N ASN A 74 -6.49 15.07 -23.33
CA ASN A 74 -7.48 14.01 -23.42
C ASN A 74 -7.48 13.25 -22.08
N GLU A 75 -8.63 12.71 -21.67
CA GLU A 75 -8.72 11.92 -20.42
C GLU A 75 -7.60 10.86 -20.34
N VAL A 76 -7.19 10.36 -21.51
CA VAL A 76 -6.05 9.47 -21.73
C VAL A 76 -4.76 10.01 -21.11
N SER A 77 -4.25 11.17 -21.53
CA SER A 77 -2.97 11.75 -21.05
C SER A 77 -3.02 12.09 -19.57
N TYR A 78 -4.17 12.56 -19.08
CA TYR A 78 -4.36 12.85 -17.67
C TYR A 78 -4.24 11.58 -16.82
N HIS A 79 -4.94 10.50 -17.17
CA HIS A 79 -4.91 9.25 -16.40
C HIS A 79 -3.57 8.52 -16.52
N PHE A 80 -2.91 8.56 -17.68
CA PHE A 80 -1.59 7.96 -17.86
C PHE A 80 -0.50 8.61 -16.99
N ALA A 81 -0.60 9.90 -16.69
CA ALA A 81 0.32 10.59 -15.78
C ALA A 81 -0.18 10.65 -14.32
N SER A 82 -1.50 10.68 -14.11
CA SER A 82 -2.13 10.78 -12.79
C SER A 82 -2.05 9.48 -12.00
N VAL A 83 -2.29 8.32 -12.61
CA VAL A 83 -2.19 7.02 -11.91
C VAL A 83 -0.77 6.79 -11.37
N PRO A 84 0.32 6.96 -12.14
CA PRO A 84 1.66 6.83 -11.58
C PRO A 84 2.03 7.88 -10.55
N LEU A 85 1.49 9.10 -10.64
CA LEU A 85 1.70 10.13 -9.63
C LEU A 85 1.02 9.75 -8.32
N LEU A 86 -0.25 9.32 -8.36
CA LEU A 86 -1.00 8.90 -7.18
C LEU A 86 -0.30 7.74 -6.46
N LEU A 87 0.13 6.71 -7.20
CA LEU A 87 0.84 5.56 -6.61
C LEU A 87 2.16 5.97 -5.95
N ARG A 88 2.91 6.91 -6.55
CA ARG A 88 4.15 7.45 -5.96
C ARG A 88 3.90 8.24 -4.69
N LEU A 89 2.86 9.08 -4.67
CA LEU A 89 2.50 9.83 -3.48
C LEU A 89 2.10 8.89 -2.33
N SER A 90 1.23 7.91 -2.61
CA SER A 90 0.83 6.91 -1.60
C SER A 90 2.03 6.11 -1.08
N LEU A 91 2.98 5.75 -1.95
CA LEU A 91 4.20 5.06 -1.54
C LEU A 91 5.17 5.96 -0.77
N LEU A 92 5.28 7.24 -1.12
CA LEU A 92 6.13 8.19 -0.41
C LEU A 92 5.70 8.30 1.04
N ASP A 93 4.40 8.45 1.29
CA ASP A 93 3.84 8.50 2.64
C ASP A 93 4.18 7.22 3.44
N LEU A 94 3.98 6.05 2.82
CA LEU A 94 4.34 4.76 3.42
C LEU A 94 5.83 4.66 3.75
N CYS A 95 6.71 5.10 2.85
CA CYS A 95 8.15 5.04 3.06
C CYS A 95 8.61 6.00 4.15
N ILE A 96 8.07 7.21 4.21
CA ILE A 96 8.37 8.18 5.26
C ILE A 96 7.92 7.61 6.62
N LEU A 97 6.70 7.10 6.73
CA LEU A 97 6.21 6.49 7.96
C LEU A 97 7.06 5.30 8.39
N PHE A 98 7.45 4.44 7.44
CA PHE A 98 8.28 3.28 7.72
C PHE A 98 9.70 3.67 8.15
N LYS A 99 10.29 4.69 7.52
CA LYS A 99 11.58 5.23 7.95
C LYS A 99 11.51 5.75 9.40
N LEU A 100 10.51 6.57 9.71
CA LEU A 100 10.29 7.08 11.06
C LEU A 100 10.09 5.94 12.08
N TYR A 101 9.38 4.87 11.68
CA TYR A 101 9.21 3.68 12.50
C TYR A 101 10.55 3.01 12.82
N LEU A 102 11.41 2.84 11.81
CA LEU A 102 12.73 2.25 12.00
C LEU A 102 13.62 3.14 12.87
N GLU A 103 13.59 4.45 12.67
CA GLU A 103 14.46 5.41 13.38
C GLU A 103 14.01 5.68 14.83
N SER A 104 12.73 5.47 15.15
CA SER A 104 12.22 5.69 16.50
C SER A 104 12.86 4.74 17.52
N ASN A 105 13.18 5.29 18.70
CA ASN A 105 13.67 4.55 19.87
C ASN A 105 12.59 4.41 20.96
N SER A 106 11.33 4.75 20.65
CA SER A 106 10.21 4.73 21.60
C SER A 106 9.19 3.69 21.17
N ASP A 107 8.93 2.70 22.03
CA ASP A 107 7.91 1.67 21.79
C ASP A 107 6.53 2.28 21.50
N THR A 108 6.18 3.37 22.18
CA THR A 108 4.91 4.08 21.99
C THR A 108 4.83 4.73 20.62
N GLU A 109 5.91 5.37 20.17
CA GLU A 109 5.98 5.97 18.83
C GLU A 109 5.96 4.90 17.75
N GLN A 110 6.76 3.83 17.89
CA GLN A 110 6.76 2.69 16.98
C GLN A 110 5.38 2.06 16.88
N ASN A 111 4.66 1.92 18.00
CA ASN A 111 3.28 1.47 18.02
C ASN A 111 2.32 2.41 17.28
N MET A 112 2.47 3.73 17.45
CA MET A 112 1.68 4.69 16.68
C MET A 112 1.98 4.61 15.18
N LEU A 113 3.26 4.60 14.81
CA LEU A 113 3.72 4.59 13.43
C LEU A 113 3.29 3.32 12.71
N ILE A 114 3.40 2.13 13.33
CA ILE A 114 2.95 0.89 12.69
C ILE A 114 1.44 0.91 12.42
N ARG A 115 0.65 1.54 13.29
CA ARG A 115 -0.80 1.69 13.08
C ARG A 115 -1.12 2.61 11.91
N LEU A 116 -0.39 3.72 11.79
CA LEU A 116 -0.51 4.64 10.65
C LEU A 116 -0.11 3.94 9.34
N ILE A 117 0.99 3.18 9.35
CA ILE A 117 1.43 2.36 8.21
C ILE A 117 0.33 1.37 7.82
N CYS A 118 -0.22 0.62 8.78
CA CYS A 118 -1.29 -0.34 8.50
C CYS A 118 -2.55 0.34 7.97
N GLY A 119 -2.91 1.51 8.49
CA GLY A 119 -4.02 2.32 7.97
C GLY A 119 -3.78 2.73 6.52
N GLN A 120 -2.61 3.28 6.21
CA GLN A 120 -2.25 3.71 4.86
C GLN A 120 -2.15 2.53 3.89
N LEU A 121 -1.62 1.38 4.33
CA LEU A 121 -1.58 0.15 3.55
C LEU A 121 -3.00 -0.36 3.25
N TYR A 122 -3.93 -0.25 4.20
CA TYR A 122 -5.33 -0.62 3.94
C TYR A 122 -5.93 0.25 2.84
N GLU A 123 -5.85 1.58 2.94
CA GLU A 123 -6.39 2.48 1.91
C GLU A 123 -5.72 2.20 0.55
N PHE A 124 -4.40 1.99 0.53
CA PHE A 124 -3.68 1.56 -0.66
C PHE A 124 -4.25 0.27 -1.28
N THR A 125 -4.63 -0.72 -0.46
CA THR A 125 -5.25 -1.96 -0.94
C THR A 125 -6.63 -1.78 -1.57
N GLU A 126 -7.35 -0.72 -1.20
CA GLU A 126 -8.68 -0.40 -1.74
C GLU A 126 -8.59 0.51 -2.96
N ASP A 127 -7.62 1.43 -2.98
CA ASP A 127 -7.43 2.40 -4.05
C ASP A 127 -6.84 1.77 -5.32
N VAL A 128 -5.80 0.93 -5.20
CA VAL A 128 -5.06 0.37 -6.34
C VAL A 128 -5.97 -0.39 -7.33
N PRO A 129 -6.89 -1.28 -6.90
CA PRO A 129 -7.82 -1.94 -7.82
C PRO A 129 -8.73 -0.95 -8.56
N THR A 130 -9.09 0.15 -7.90
CA THR A 130 -9.93 1.22 -8.46
C THR A 130 -9.15 2.02 -9.49
N LEU A 131 -7.89 2.36 -9.20
CA LEU A 131 -6.97 3.04 -10.13
C LEU A 131 -6.79 2.24 -11.41
N PHE A 132 -6.57 0.93 -11.29
CA PHE A 132 -6.48 0.04 -12.44
C PHE A 132 -7.84 -0.46 -12.90
N GLY A 133 -8.94 0.24 -12.63
CA GLY A 133 -10.30 -0.19 -12.93
C GLY A 133 -10.67 -0.17 -14.42
N LYS A 134 -11.98 -0.17 -14.71
CA LYS A 134 -12.52 -0.15 -16.08
C LYS A 134 -11.95 0.99 -16.92
N LYS A 135 -11.95 2.21 -16.37
CA LYS A 135 -11.47 3.41 -17.06
C LYS A 135 -10.02 3.28 -17.51
N TYR A 136 -9.11 2.83 -16.64
CA TYR A 136 -7.71 2.65 -17.00
C TYR A 136 -7.50 1.59 -18.09
N ARG A 137 -8.28 0.50 -18.08
CA ARG A 137 -8.22 -0.51 -19.14
C ARG A 137 -8.75 -0.02 -20.48
N GLU A 138 -9.80 0.80 -20.48
CA GLU A 138 -10.30 1.45 -21.71
C GLU A 138 -9.24 2.36 -22.32
N LEU A 139 -8.49 3.09 -21.48
CA LEU A 139 -7.38 3.91 -21.93
C LEU A 139 -6.23 3.10 -22.53
N LEU A 140 -5.83 2.01 -21.86
CA LEU A 140 -4.83 1.09 -22.38
C LEU A 140 -5.26 0.43 -23.70
N SER A 141 -6.57 0.21 -23.90
CA SER A 141 -7.11 -0.39 -25.13
C SER A 141 -6.83 0.47 -26.37
N ASN A 142 -6.70 1.79 -26.18
CA ASN A 142 -6.36 2.75 -27.23
C ASN A 142 -4.86 2.97 -27.41
N PHE A 143 -4.02 2.29 -26.62
CA PHE A 143 -2.57 2.43 -26.66
C PHE A 143 -1.95 1.44 -27.66
N PRO A 144 -0.81 1.77 -28.30
CA PRO A 144 -0.08 0.79 -29.10
C PRO A 144 0.25 -0.46 -28.28
N ASN A 145 0.12 -1.64 -28.89
CA ASN A 145 0.30 -2.95 -28.24
C ASN A 145 -0.65 -3.19 -27.05
N SER A 146 -1.87 -2.65 -27.11
CA SER A 146 -2.86 -2.75 -26.03
C SER A 146 -3.13 -4.17 -25.54
N GLY A 147 -3.18 -5.16 -26.44
CA GLY A 147 -3.40 -6.56 -26.08
C GLY A 147 -2.33 -7.10 -25.10
N ASP A 148 -1.06 -6.83 -25.38
CA ASP A 148 0.05 -7.24 -24.53
C ASP A 148 0.09 -6.44 -23.22
N LEU A 149 -0.21 -5.14 -23.27
CA LEU A 149 -0.27 -4.28 -22.09
C LEU A 149 -1.38 -4.69 -21.13
N ILE A 150 -2.57 -5.00 -21.63
CA ILE A 150 -3.69 -5.47 -20.81
C ILE A 150 -3.36 -6.85 -20.22
N LYS A 151 -2.71 -7.73 -20.98
CA LYS A 151 -2.24 -9.03 -20.49
C LYS A 151 -1.21 -8.86 -19.36
N ASP A 152 -0.25 -7.96 -19.52
CA ASP A 152 0.77 -7.65 -18.51
C ASP A 152 0.17 -7.02 -17.25
N LEU A 153 -0.73 -6.03 -17.41
CA LEU A 153 -1.46 -5.40 -16.31
C LEU A 153 -2.24 -6.44 -15.50
N ASN A 154 -2.98 -7.33 -16.16
CA ASN A 154 -3.80 -8.32 -15.47
C ASN A 154 -2.95 -9.47 -14.88
N GLY A 155 -1.98 -9.98 -15.65
CA GLY A 155 -1.22 -11.17 -15.32
C GLY A 155 -0.06 -10.95 -14.35
N ASN A 156 0.57 -9.78 -14.38
CA ASN A 156 1.78 -9.49 -13.61
C ASN A 156 1.57 -8.38 -12.59
N VAL A 157 0.86 -7.30 -12.92
CA VAL A 157 0.66 -6.19 -11.97
C VAL A 157 -0.50 -6.49 -11.01
N THR A 158 -1.70 -6.69 -11.54
CA THR A 158 -2.93 -6.85 -10.76
C THR A 158 -2.95 -8.17 -10.00
N LYS A 159 -2.49 -9.26 -10.63
CA LYS A 159 -2.42 -10.58 -9.98
C LYS A 159 -1.50 -10.55 -8.76
N GLU A 160 -0.27 -10.06 -8.90
CA GLU A 160 0.69 -10.02 -7.79
C GLU A 160 0.25 -9.05 -6.70
N PHE A 161 -0.40 -7.94 -7.08
CA PHE A 161 -1.04 -7.04 -6.11
C PHE A 161 -2.10 -7.77 -5.28
N ASN A 162 -3.00 -8.50 -5.95
CA ASN A 162 -4.07 -9.23 -5.29
C ASN A 162 -3.54 -10.34 -4.40
N LEU A 163 -2.45 -11.00 -4.79
CA LEU A 163 -1.78 -11.99 -3.94
C LEU A 163 -1.21 -11.33 -2.68
N ALA A 164 -0.58 -10.15 -2.78
CA ALA A 164 -0.13 -9.38 -1.62
C ALA A 164 -1.31 -8.94 -0.74
N LYS A 165 -2.36 -8.39 -1.35
CA LYS A 165 -3.60 -7.98 -0.68
C LYS A 165 -4.23 -9.14 0.11
N LEU A 166 -4.40 -10.31 -0.50
CA LEU A 166 -5.01 -11.48 0.13
C LEU A 166 -4.26 -11.94 1.38
N ARG A 167 -2.94 -11.74 1.46
CA ARG A 167 -2.15 -12.11 2.65
C ARG A 167 -2.42 -11.20 3.85
N HIS A 168 -2.84 -9.96 3.61
CA HIS A 168 -2.78 -8.90 4.63
C HIS A 168 -4.10 -8.17 4.90
N VAL A 169 -5.01 -8.12 3.93
CA VAL A 169 -6.17 -7.20 3.93
C VAL A 169 -7.06 -7.35 5.16
N ASP A 170 -7.32 -8.56 5.64
CA ASP A 170 -8.22 -8.78 6.79
C ASP A 170 -7.65 -8.17 8.07
N PHE A 171 -6.35 -8.29 8.29
CA PHE A 171 -5.72 -7.74 9.49
C PHE A 171 -5.45 -6.22 9.34
N LEU A 172 -5.11 -5.75 8.14
CA LEU A 172 -5.07 -4.32 7.82
C LEU A 172 -6.43 -3.66 8.13
N LYS A 173 -7.53 -4.32 7.71
CA LYS A 173 -8.90 -3.89 7.96
C LYS A 173 -9.21 -3.81 9.45
N ILE A 174 -8.80 -4.79 10.24
CA ILE A 174 -9.00 -4.79 11.70
C ILE A 174 -8.29 -3.59 12.33
N ILE A 175 -7.02 -3.33 11.97
CA ILE A 175 -6.28 -2.19 12.53
C ILE A 175 -6.91 -0.86 12.09
N ARG A 176 -7.27 -0.72 10.82
CA ARG A 176 -7.89 0.50 10.28
C ARG A 176 -9.20 0.87 10.98
N HIS A 177 -10.04 -0.10 11.32
CA HIS A 177 -11.32 0.10 12.01
C HIS A 177 -11.22 0.30 13.52
N ASN A 178 -10.02 0.15 14.11
CA ASN A 178 -9.89 0.18 15.56
C ASN A 178 -8.91 1.23 16.06
N VAL A 179 -7.98 1.73 15.24
CA VAL A 179 -6.77 2.32 15.83
C VAL A 179 -6.26 3.64 15.26
N SER A 180 -7.01 4.34 14.41
CA SER A 180 -6.63 5.70 13.99
C SER A 180 -7.79 6.60 13.55
N HIS A 181 -8.58 6.19 12.56
CA HIS A 181 -9.52 7.09 11.85
C HIS A 181 -10.99 6.70 11.98
N HIS A 182 -11.28 5.42 12.14
CA HIS A 182 -12.61 4.91 12.46
C HIS A 182 -12.51 4.29 13.84
N LYS A 183 -12.92 5.03 14.87
CA LYS A 183 -12.91 4.49 16.24
C LYS A 183 -14.16 3.63 16.37
N ASP A 184 -13.96 2.32 16.46
CA ASP A 184 -15.02 1.45 16.98
C ASP A 184 -15.37 1.91 18.42
N ILE A 185 -16.62 1.68 18.84
CA ILE A 185 -17.14 2.21 20.11
C ILE A 185 -16.51 1.47 21.32
N ASP A 186 -15.90 0.29 21.10
CA ASP A 186 -15.29 -0.53 22.14
C ASP A 186 -13.83 -0.14 22.46
N ALA A 187 -13.67 0.71 23.48
CA ALA A 187 -12.37 1.15 23.97
C ALA A 187 -11.50 0.01 24.55
N LEU A 188 -12.10 -1.06 25.09
CA LEU A 188 -11.34 -2.19 25.64
C LEU A 188 -10.74 -3.04 24.52
N TRP A 189 -11.52 -3.28 23.47
CA TRP A 189 -11.03 -3.95 22.27
C TRP A 189 -9.92 -3.15 21.59
N GLN A 190 -10.08 -1.82 21.47
CA GLN A 190 -9.04 -0.95 20.95
C GLN A 190 -7.75 -1.01 21.79
N TYR A 191 -7.86 -0.95 23.12
CA TYR A 191 -6.71 -1.10 24.02
C TYR A 191 -6.02 -2.46 23.83
N TYR A 192 -6.81 -3.54 23.74
CA TYR A 192 -6.26 -4.87 23.49
C TYR A 192 -5.52 -4.95 22.16
N LEU A 193 -6.12 -4.45 21.07
CA LEU A 193 -5.48 -4.41 19.75
C LEU A 193 -4.16 -3.64 19.79
N ILE A 194 -4.15 -2.40 20.31
CA ILE A 194 -2.94 -1.57 20.43
C ILE A 194 -1.79 -2.34 21.08
N ASN A 195 -2.07 -3.04 22.18
CA ASN A 195 -1.06 -3.75 22.95
C ASN A 195 -0.61 -5.08 22.34
N ASN A 196 -1.30 -5.59 21.32
CA ASN A 196 -1.07 -6.90 20.72
C ASN A 196 -0.87 -6.85 19.19
N ILE A 197 -0.60 -5.68 18.60
CA ILE A 197 -0.21 -5.59 17.19
C ILE A 197 1.10 -6.34 16.98
N ASP A 198 1.11 -7.25 16.00
CA ASP A 198 2.33 -7.90 15.53
C ASP A 198 3.10 -6.94 14.61
N PHE A 199 4.16 -6.34 15.15
CA PHE A 199 5.06 -5.45 14.41
C PHE A 199 5.72 -6.13 13.21
N ASN A 200 6.11 -7.41 13.34
CA ASN A 200 6.79 -8.13 12.26
C ASN A 200 5.86 -8.34 11.09
N TRP A 201 4.59 -8.61 11.37
CA TRP A 201 3.58 -8.68 10.35
C TRP A 201 3.43 -7.34 9.63
N GLY A 202 3.40 -6.21 10.36
CA GLY A 202 3.26 -4.88 9.76
C GLY A 202 4.46 -4.51 8.86
N ILE A 203 5.67 -4.83 9.30
CA ILE A 203 6.90 -4.71 8.49
C ILE A 203 6.80 -5.57 7.22
N LYS A 204 6.38 -6.83 7.36
CA LYS A 204 6.22 -7.74 6.22
C LYS A 204 5.18 -7.23 5.22
N ALA A 205 4.05 -6.70 5.69
CA ALA A 205 3.05 -6.11 4.82
C ALA A 205 3.63 -4.93 4.03
N TYR A 206 4.35 -4.01 4.69
CA TYR A 206 5.05 -2.92 4.01
C TYR A 206 6.02 -3.42 2.92
N ILE A 207 6.85 -4.41 3.25
CA ILE A 207 7.82 -5.00 2.30
C ILE A 207 7.09 -5.60 1.10
N ASP A 208 6.03 -6.38 1.31
CA ASP A 208 5.27 -7.02 0.24
C ASP A 208 4.70 -5.98 -0.76
N PHE A 209 4.13 -4.87 -0.26
CA PHE A 209 3.54 -3.85 -1.13
C PHE A 209 4.59 -2.97 -1.83
N THR A 210 5.68 -2.62 -1.15
CA THR A 210 6.79 -1.88 -1.78
C THR A 210 7.52 -2.73 -2.81
N GLN A 211 7.74 -4.02 -2.53
CA GLN A 211 8.30 -4.96 -3.49
C GLN A 211 7.39 -5.12 -4.71
N TRP A 212 6.07 -5.20 -4.50
CA TRP A 212 5.12 -5.23 -5.61
C TRP A 212 5.28 -4.00 -6.51
N TYR A 213 5.34 -2.81 -5.92
CA TYR A 213 5.48 -1.56 -6.68
C TYR A 213 6.79 -1.53 -7.49
N VAL A 214 7.90 -1.90 -6.86
CA VAL A 214 9.23 -1.85 -7.52
C VAL A 214 9.36 -2.93 -8.59
N SER A 215 8.86 -4.14 -8.33
CA SER A 215 9.12 -5.32 -9.17
C SER A 215 8.08 -5.53 -10.27
N HIS A 216 6.85 -5.03 -10.08
CA HIS A 216 5.76 -5.26 -11.04
C HIS A 216 5.26 -3.96 -11.64
N TYR A 217 4.83 -3.01 -10.80
CA TYR A 217 4.26 -1.77 -11.32
C TYR A 217 5.30 -0.91 -12.05
N SER A 218 6.46 -0.67 -11.45
CA SER A 218 7.52 0.15 -12.07
C SER A 218 8.00 -0.45 -13.40
N THR A 219 8.08 -1.78 -13.49
CA THR A 219 8.45 -2.46 -14.74
C THR A 219 7.39 -2.30 -15.81
N PHE A 220 6.11 -2.43 -15.45
CA PHE A 220 4.99 -2.20 -16.36
C PHE A 220 4.96 -0.74 -16.86
N GLU A 221 5.16 0.23 -15.96
CA GLU A 221 5.22 1.65 -16.32
C GLU A 221 6.36 1.96 -17.29
N LEU A 222 7.55 1.40 -17.06
CA LEU A 222 8.68 1.57 -17.98
C LEU A 222 8.38 1.05 -19.38
N LYS A 223 7.61 -0.05 -19.52
CA LYS A 223 7.15 -0.54 -20.83
C LYS A 223 6.20 0.45 -21.49
N LEU A 224 5.28 1.06 -20.73
CA LEU A 224 4.38 2.09 -21.27
C LEU A 224 5.16 3.30 -21.80
N ILE A 225 6.17 3.74 -21.05
CA ILE A 225 7.03 4.87 -21.44
C ILE A 225 7.82 4.53 -22.71
N ASP A 226 8.44 3.35 -22.79
CA ASP A 226 9.22 2.92 -23.97
C ASP A 226 8.34 2.88 -25.23
N ILE A 227 7.12 2.34 -25.13
CA ILE A 227 6.16 2.31 -26.24
C ILE A 227 5.78 3.74 -26.66
N ALA A 228 5.49 4.62 -25.69
CA ALA A 228 5.14 6.02 -25.96
C ALA A 228 6.27 6.75 -26.70
N MET A 229 7.51 6.58 -26.26
CA MET A 229 8.69 7.20 -26.86
C MET A 229 8.93 6.72 -28.28
N LYS A 230 8.78 5.41 -28.53
CA LYS A 230 8.92 4.83 -29.88
C LYS A 230 7.83 5.34 -30.83
N ALA A 231 6.59 5.43 -30.37
CA ALA A 231 5.50 5.98 -31.17
C ALA A 231 5.75 7.45 -31.56
N GLN A 232 6.23 8.27 -30.62
CA GLN A 232 6.57 9.67 -30.89
C GLN A 232 7.74 9.81 -31.88
N ALA A 233 8.76 8.95 -31.79
CA ALA A 233 9.88 8.97 -32.73
C ALA A 233 9.45 8.60 -34.15
N ALA A 234 8.56 7.62 -34.32
CA ALA A 234 8.01 7.24 -35.62
C ALA A 234 7.26 8.41 -36.28
N THR A 235 6.40 9.11 -35.52
CA THR A 235 5.65 10.26 -36.05
C THR A 235 6.51 11.46 -36.46
N LYS A 236 7.75 11.57 -35.97
CA LYS A 236 8.69 12.64 -36.37
C LYS A 236 9.47 12.34 -37.63
N ASN A 237 9.59 11.06 -38.03
CA ASN A 237 10.30 10.66 -39.24
C ASN A 237 9.39 10.65 -40.49
N ASP A 238 8.07 10.76 -40.29
CA ASP A 238 7.06 10.81 -41.36
C ASP A 238 6.65 12.26 -41.75
N CYS A 239 7.31 13.27 -41.17
CA CYS A 239 7.17 14.71 -41.50
C CYS A 239 8.47 15.25 -42.09
#